data_AF-A0A3D6C2S4-F1
#
_entry.id   AF-A0A3D6C2S4-F1
#
_cell.length_a   1.000
_cell.length_b   1.000
_cell.length_c   1.000
_cell.angle_alpha   90.00
_cell.angle_beta   90.00
_cell.angle_gamma   90.00
#
_symmetry.space_group_name_H-M   'P 1'
#
loop_
_entity.id
_entity.type
_entity.pdbx_description
1 polymer ?
#
loop_
_entity_poly.entity_id
_entity_poly.type
_entity_poly.pdbx_seq_one_letter_code
_entity_poly.pdbx_strand_id
1 'polypeptide(L)' 'VYGAGHPMGPFSLMDLTGIDLAYTMGMEAFKETGDPAELPRPSVVAHYVQGEYGQKTGKGWYDYTKQ' A
#
# COMPACT_ATOMS: atom_id res chain seq x y z
N VAL A 1 18.92 12.52 12.02
CA VAL A 1 17.99 12.10 10.94
C VAL A 1 18.04 10.58 10.91
N TYR A 2 16.98 9.89 11.29
CA TYR A 2 17.04 8.42 11.41
C TYR A 2 16.71 7.79 10.04
N GLY A 3 17.73 7.36 9.29
CA GLY A 3 17.60 6.70 7.98
C GLY A 3 17.87 7.60 6.76
N ALA A 4 17.17 7.36 5.64
CA ALA A 4 17.38 7.99 4.33
C ALA A 4 16.90 9.47 4.20
N GLY A 5 16.51 10.12 5.31
CA GLY A 5 16.10 11.54 5.30
C GLY A 5 14.69 11.84 4.80
N HIS A 6 13.85 10.82 4.56
CA HIS A 6 12.44 11.04 4.20
C HIS A 6 11.61 11.50 5.40
N PRO A 7 10.66 12.45 5.21
CA PRO A 7 9.80 12.94 6.30
C PRO A 7 8.78 11.90 6.78
N MET A 8 8.54 10.85 5.99
CA MET A 8 7.60 9.78 6.29
C MET A 8 8.14 8.45 5.75
N GLY A 9 7.99 7.37 6.52
CA GLY A 9 8.34 6.02 6.07
C GLY A 9 7.41 5.55 4.94
N PRO A 10 7.89 4.65 4.07
CA PRO A 10 7.13 4.22 2.88
C PRO A 10 5.81 3.54 3.23
N PHE A 11 5.74 2.74 4.30
CA PHE A 11 4.51 2.09 4.73
C PHE A 11 3.50 3.07 5.30
N SER A 12 3.95 4.04 6.11
CA SER A 12 3.08 5.09 6.61
C SER A 12 2.55 5.99 5.48
N LEU A 13 3.38 6.24 4.46
CA LEU A 13 2.97 6.98 3.27
C LEU A 13 1.97 6.19 2.42
N MET A 14 2.15 4.87 2.30
CA MET A 14 1.21 3.99 1.62
C MET A 14 -0.14 3.94 2.35
N ASP A 15 -0.14 3.89 3.68
CA ASP A 15 -1.38 3.94 4.47
C ASP A 15 -2.08 5.31 4.38
N LEU A 16 -1.31 6.40 4.19
CA LEU A 16 -1.87 7.73 3.97
C LEU A 16 -2.50 7.86 2.57
N THR A 17 -1.85 7.30 1.55
CA THR A 17 -2.29 7.41 0.14
C THR A 17 -3.37 6.40 -0.23
N GLY A 18 -3.28 5.18 0.29
CA GLY A 18 -4.22 4.08 0.09
C GLY A 18 -3.56 2.82 -0.47
N ILE A 19 -3.67 1.70 0.26
CA ILE A 19 -3.17 0.39 -0.21
C ILE A 19 -3.96 -0.12 -1.43
N ASP A 20 -5.25 0.21 -1.52
CA ASP A 20 -6.11 -0.09 -2.67
C ASP A 20 -5.65 0.60 -3.96
N LEU A 21 -5.15 1.83 -3.84
CA LEU A 21 -4.56 2.53 -4.97
C LEU A 21 -3.29 1.80 -5.46
N ALA A 22 -2.40 1.43 -4.53
CA ALA A 22 -1.19 0.67 -4.86
C ALA A 22 -1.51 -0.68 -5.52
N TYR A 23 -2.54 -1.39 -5.05
CA TYR A 23 -3.02 -2.62 -5.68
C TYR A 23 -3.52 -2.36 -7.11
N THR A 24 -4.36 -1.35 -7.29
CA THR A 24 -4.98 -1.02 -8.58
C THR A 24 -3.92 -0.64 -9.62
N MET A 25 -2.95 0.20 -9.24
CA MET A 25 -1.85 0.59 -10.12
C MET A 25 -1.01 -0.61 -10.58
N GLY A 26 -0.67 -1.54 -9.68
CA GLY A 26 0.08 -2.74 -10.06
C GLY A 26 -0.71 -3.66 -10.99
N MET A 27 -2.02 -3.81 -10.75
CA MET A 27 -2.88 -4.60 -11.63
C MET A 27 -3.05 -3.96 -13.02
N GLU A 28 -3.17 -2.64 -13.10
CA GLU A 28 -3.23 -1.90 -14.36
C GLU A 28 -1.91 -2.01 -15.12
N ALA A 29 -0.78 -1.79 -14.44
CA ALA A 29 0.55 -1.94 -15.03
C ALA A 29 0.79 -3.36 -15.57
N PHE A 30 0.40 -4.39 -14.82
CA PHE A 30 0.46 -5.78 -15.30
C PHE A 30 -0.45 -6.00 -16.52
N LYS A 31 -1.66 -5.44 -16.51
CA LYS A 31 -2.61 -5.58 -17.63
C LYS A 31 -2.07 -4.94 -18.92
N GLU A 32 -1.35 -3.83 -18.81
CA GLU A 32 -0.76 -3.12 -19.94
C GLU A 32 0.51 -3.79 -20.47
N THR A 33 1.37 -4.27 -19.58
CA THR A 33 2.70 -4.78 -19.93
C THR A 33 2.75 -6.28 -20.13
N GLY A 34 1.88 -7.02 -19.45
CA GLY A 34 1.96 -8.48 -19.31
C GLY A 34 3.13 -8.96 -18.45
N ASP A 35 3.91 -8.07 -17.82
CA ASP A 35 5.09 -8.43 -17.04
C ASP A 35 4.72 -8.79 -15.59
N PRO A 36 4.92 -10.05 -15.14
CA PRO A 36 4.66 -10.46 -13.76
C PRO A 36 5.39 -9.63 -12.69
N ALA A 37 6.47 -8.92 -13.07
CA ALA A 37 7.16 -8.00 -12.17
C ALA A 37 6.26 -6.83 -11.73
N GLU A 38 5.28 -6.41 -12.54
CA GLU A 38 4.36 -5.32 -12.23
C GLU A 38 3.22 -5.73 -11.28
N LEU A 39 3.00 -7.03 -11.09
CA LEU A 39 1.94 -7.51 -10.20
C LEU A 39 2.09 -6.92 -8.79
N PRO A 40 0.99 -6.58 -8.11
CA PRO A 40 1.05 -6.11 -6.74
C PRO A 40 1.74 -7.16 -5.84
N ARG A 41 2.50 -6.68 -4.86
CA ARG A 41 3.24 -7.55 -3.94
C ARG A 41 2.28 -8.34 -3.07
N PRO A 42 2.59 -9.61 -2.72
CA PRO A 42 1.67 -10.44 -1.92
C PRO A 42 1.17 -9.79 -0.62
N SER A 43 2.01 -8.99 0.03
CA SER A 43 1.63 -8.23 1.22
C SER A 43 0.60 -7.13 0.94
N VAL A 44 0.71 -6.44 -0.19
CA VAL A 44 -0.28 -5.45 -0.65
C VAL A 44 -1.60 -6.15 -0.98
N VAL A 45 -1.54 -7.29 -1.66
CA VAL A 45 -2.72 -8.11 -1.95
C VAL A 45 -3.41 -8.57 -0.67
N ALA A 46 -2.65 -9.01 0.34
CA ALA A 46 -3.21 -9.48 1.62
C ALA A 46 -4.00 -8.38 2.36
N HIS A 47 -3.47 -7.14 2.41
CA HIS A 47 -4.20 -6.01 2.97
C HIS A 47 -5.42 -5.63 2.13
N TYR A 48 -5.27 -5.61 0.80
CA TYR A 48 -6.37 -5.28 -0.12
C TYR A 48 -7.57 -6.20 0.06
N VAL A 49 -7.36 -7.52 0.10
CA VAL A 49 -8.47 -8.49 0.24
C VAL A 49 -9.16 -8.41 1.61
N GLN A 50 -8.47 -7.88 2.63
CA GLN A 50 -9.03 -7.68 3.97
C GLN A 50 -9.76 -6.33 4.12
N GLY A 51 -9.71 -5.45 3.11
CA GLY A 51 -10.27 -4.10 3.21
C GLY A 51 -9.43 -3.16 4.08
N GLU A 52 -8.17 -3.50 4.33
CA GLU A 52 -7.24 -2.71 5.13
C GLU A 52 -6.51 -1.70 4.23
N TYR A 53 -7.16 -0.58 3.94
CA TYR A 53 -6.67 0.42 2.97
C TYR A 53 -5.86 1.56 3.58
N GLY A 54 -5.44 1.44 4.84
CA GLY A 54 -4.65 2.45 5.55
C GLY A 54 -5.52 3.35 6.43
N GLN A 55 -5.15 4.63 6.52
CA GLN A 55 -5.78 5.58 7.43
C GLN A 55 -7.28 5.75 7.18
N LYS A 56 -7.70 5.72 5.92
CA LYS A 56 -9.11 5.90 5.52
C LYS A 56 -10.05 4.78 6.00
N THR A 57 -9.51 3.60 6.32
CA THR A 57 -10.25 2.45 6.86
C THR A 57 -9.89 2.17 8.32
N GLY A 58 -9.08 3.01 8.95
CA GLY A 58 -8.60 2.81 10.33
C GLY A 58 -7.55 1.71 10.47
N LYS A 59 -7.15 1.04 9.38
CA LYS A 59 -6.22 -0.10 9.40
C LYS A 59 -5.56 -0.29 8.03
N GLY A 60 -4.23 -0.46 8.04
CA GLY A 60 -3.39 -0.87 6.91
C GLY A 60 -2.14 -1.57 7.44
N TRP A 61 -0.95 -1.10 7.05
CA TRP A 61 0.30 -1.52 7.69
C TRP A 61 0.30 -1.23 9.20
N TYR A 62 -0.32 -0.12 9.60
CA TYR A 62 -0.53 0.26 10.99
C TYR A 62 -2.01 0.23 11.38
N ASP A 63 -2.27 0.16 12.70
CA ASP A 63 -3.61 0.32 13.28
C ASP A 63 -3.84 1.79 13.63
N TYR A 64 -4.88 2.39 13.06
CA TYR A 64 -5.26 3.79 13.23
C TYR A 64 -6.54 3.96 14.06
N THR A 65 -7.11 2.87 14.59
CA THR A 65 -8.31 2.90 15.44
C THR A 65 -8.03 3.41 16.85
N LYS A 66 -6.75 3.47 17.25
CA LYS A 66 -6.30 3.83 18.60
C LYS A 66 -5.66 5.22 18.72
N GLN A 67 -5.90 6.11 17.75
CA GLN A 67 -5.46 7.51 17.85
C GLN A 67 -6.46 8.38 18.58
#